data_AF-A0AAN1PUL5-F1
#
_entry.id   AF-A0AAN1PUL5-F1
#
_cell.length_a   1.000
_cell.length_b   1.000
_cell.length_c   1.000
_cell.angle_alpha   90.00
_cell.angle_beta   90.00
_cell.angle_gamma   90.00
#
_symmetry.space_group_name_H-M   'P 1'
#
loop_
_entity.id
_entity.type
_entity.pdbx_description
1 polymer ?
#
loop_
_entity_poly.entity_id
_entity_poly.type
_entity_poly.pdbx_seq_one_letter_code
_entity_poly.pdbx_strand_id
1 'polypeptide(L)'
;MSKETFDATRYNKSKNKPFEEVLEASLSRRNILKGGLGISAMTAFGAFGLAGCNSSSNSGSVAGGTSGSQSQAVLNFDSIAGSLTDAVSVPNGYKAQVLVPWGTPLNGNASAWKADGSNTAEDQLNALGMHHDGMHFFPINGNPNDGLLCVNHEYIDLAALHPAGPTVLNGARTVVDEVRKEINAHGVSVVRIQLDNDVWKMVDSDPLNRRYTGATVMDISGPMAYSSHLVTRFSPDGSQARGTLNNCGNGYTPWGTYLTCEENWPGYFIHTGTQTEDQKRIGIDGSGTTRYAWETLAGHTEERLDEFTRFNLLPTGASAQDDYRNEANGHGYIVEIDPYTANSRAKKRTALGRFRHEGCTFGKLVAGKPVVFYSGHDSRFEYLYKFESKALWDANDANPSHRLATGDKYMDEGTLYVARFNEDGSGSWLPLTLSSVTTSGGLWPTIFQRWRTLF
;
A
#
# COMPACT_ATOMS: atom_id res chain seq x y z
N MET A 1 -8.34 10.36 2.31
CA MET A 1 -8.83 9.40 3.31
C MET A 1 -10.33 9.53 3.51
N SER A 2 -11.01 8.39 3.63
CA SER A 2 -12.42 8.33 4.04
C SER A 2 -12.56 8.84 5.48
N LYS A 3 -13.75 9.34 5.85
CA LYS A 3 -14.05 9.70 7.25
C LYS A 3 -13.90 8.49 8.20
N GLU A 4 -14.18 7.29 7.70
CA GLU A 4 -14.17 6.02 8.45
C GLU A 4 -12.77 5.46 8.70
N THR A 5 -11.73 6.00 8.05
CA THR A 5 -10.33 5.57 8.20
C THR A 5 -9.41 6.65 8.77
N PHE A 6 -9.92 7.86 9.03
CA PHE A 6 -9.10 8.98 9.47
C PHE A 6 -8.55 8.80 10.89
N ASP A 7 -7.22 8.84 11.02
CA ASP A 7 -6.52 8.91 12.31
C ASP A 7 -5.78 10.25 12.45
N ALA A 8 -6.08 10.99 13.52
CA ALA A 8 -5.41 12.24 13.84
C ALA A 8 -4.09 12.04 14.60
N THR A 9 -3.78 10.80 15.00
CA THR A 9 -2.64 10.49 15.86
C THR A 9 -1.32 10.76 15.15
N ARG A 10 -0.40 11.39 15.88
CA ARG A 10 0.97 11.63 15.42
C ARG A 10 1.90 10.62 16.07
N TYR A 11 2.29 9.60 15.31
CA TYR A 11 3.26 8.60 15.78
C TYR A 11 4.71 9.06 15.64
N ASN A 12 5.01 9.90 14.64
CA ASN A 12 6.34 10.47 14.48
C ASN A 12 6.59 11.63 15.46
N LYS A 13 7.43 11.38 16.47
CA LYS A 13 7.81 12.37 17.51
C LYS A 13 9.10 13.13 17.19
N SER A 14 9.62 13.03 15.97
CA SER A 14 10.80 13.79 15.57
C SER A 14 10.58 15.30 15.66
N LYS A 15 11.69 16.02 15.80
CA LYS A 15 11.72 17.48 15.78
C LYS A 15 12.12 18.01 14.40
N ASN A 16 12.01 17.17 13.36
CA ASN A 16 12.29 17.58 11.99
C ASN A 16 11.25 18.62 11.56
N LYS A 17 11.69 19.58 10.73
CA LYS A 17 10.75 20.57 10.16
C LYS A 17 9.76 19.85 9.25
N PRO A 18 8.45 20.10 9.40
CA PRO A 18 7.44 19.67 8.43
C PRO A 18 7.79 20.15 7.02
N PHE A 19 7.43 19.37 5.99
CA PHE A 19 7.72 19.72 4.60
C PHE A 19 7.10 21.06 4.18
N GLU A 20 5.90 21.39 4.70
CA GLU A 20 5.25 22.69 4.48
C GLU A 20 6.15 23.86 4.88
N GLU A 21 6.76 23.83 6.08
CA GLU A 21 7.69 24.86 6.52
C GLU A 21 8.95 24.94 5.64
N VAL A 22 9.47 23.79 5.19
CA VAL A 22 10.64 23.74 4.27
C VAL A 22 10.29 24.38 2.93
N LEU A 23 9.09 24.09 2.41
CA LEU A 23 8.58 24.64 1.16
C LEU A 23 8.33 26.14 1.27
N GLU A 24 7.66 26.59 2.35
CA GLU A 24 7.43 28.00 2.64
C GLU A 24 8.73 28.79 2.77
N ALA A 25 9.75 28.24 3.44
CA ALA A 25 11.07 28.86 3.53
C ALA A 25 11.73 29.00 2.13
N SER A 26 11.60 27.97 1.29
CA SER A 26 12.11 28.00 -0.09
C SER A 26 11.40 29.06 -0.94
N LEU A 27 10.07 29.13 -0.85
CA LEU A 27 9.25 30.12 -1.54
C LEU A 27 9.54 31.54 -1.03
N SER A 28 9.67 31.73 0.28
CA SER A 28 9.96 33.02 0.91
C SER A 28 11.34 33.56 0.52
N ARG A 29 12.39 32.70 0.52
CA ARG A 29 13.72 33.07 0.02
C ARG A 29 13.69 33.48 -1.45
N ARG A 30 12.92 32.77 -2.26
CA ARG A 30 12.71 33.12 -3.67
C ARG A 30 11.94 34.43 -3.80
N ASN A 31 10.95 34.71 -2.95
CA ASN A 31 10.22 35.99 -2.94
C ASN A 31 11.12 37.16 -2.52
N ILE A 32 12.06 36.97 -1.58
CA ILE A 32 13.06 37.98 -1.20
C ILE A 32 14.02 38.26 -2.37
N LEU A 33 14.50 37.21 -3.06
CA LEU A 33 15.33 37.37 -4.27
C LEU A 33 14.56 38.06 -5.41
N LYS A 34 13.25 37.82 -5.53
CA LYS A 34 12.35 38.52 -6.47
C LYS A 34 12.03 39.97 -6.04
N GLY A 35 12.10 40.27 -4.75
CA GLY A 35 11.88 41.61 -4.20
C GLY A 35 13.12 42.53 -4.28
N GLY A 36 14.32 41.96 -4.42
CA GLY A 36 15.58 42.70 -4.50
C GLY A 36 16.05 43.06 -5.93
N LEU A 37 15.51 42.42 -6.97
CA LEU A 37 15.84 42.68 -8.38
C LEU A 37 14.55 42.55 -9.21
N GLY A 38 14.18 43.63 -9.90
CA GLY A 38 12.82 43.92 -10.39
C GLY A 38 12.07 42.82 -11.17
N ILE A 39 10.76 42.76 -10.89
CA ILE A 39 9.61 42.33 -11.73
C ILE A 39 9.96 41.65 -13.07
N SER A 40 10.61 40.48 -13.04
CA SER A 40 10.88 39.69 -14.26
C SER A 40 10.85 38.17 -14.05
N ALA A 41 10.66 37.69 -12.83
CA ALA A 41 10.71 36.27 -12.48
C ALA A 41 9.34 35.63 -12.15
N MET A 42 8.26 36.11 -12.79
CA MET A 42 6.92 35.49 -12.71
C MET A 42 6.67 34.40 -13.76
N THR A 43 7.47 34.33 -14.83
CA THR A 43 7.25 33.41 -15.96
C THR A 43 7.86 32.01 -15.79
N ALA A 44 8.69 31.78 -14.77
CA ALA A 44 9.47 30.53 -14.66
C ALA A 44 8.77 29.36 -13.92
N PHE A 45 7.55 29.53 -13.39
CA PHE A 45 6.88 28.48 -12.59
C PHE A 45 5.50 28.02 -13.08
N GLY A 46 5.09 28.37 -14.30
CA GLY A 46 3.98 27.69 -14.97
C GLY A 46 4.29 26.24 -15.43
N ALA A 47 5.45 25.68 -15.08
CA ALA A 47 5.96 24.40 -15.58
C ALA A 47 5.96 23.24 -14.54
N PHE A 48 5.53 23.47 -13.31
CA PHE A 48 5.20 22.40 -12.37
C PHE A 48 3.73 22.52 -12.00
N GLY A 49 2.93 21.59 -12.54
CA GLY A 49 1.48 21.61 -12.50
C GLY A 49 0.91 21.74 -11.08
N LEU A 50 0.35 22.90 -10.80
CA LEU A 50 -0.85 23.02 -10.00
C LEU A 50 -1.92 23.52 -10.97
N ALA A 51 -2.69 22.60 -11.57
CA ALA A 51 -3.89 22.94 -12.32
C ALA A 51 -4.98 23.36 -11.32
N GLY A 52 -4.80 24.54 -10.72
CA GLY A 52 -5.82 25.27 -9.99
C GLY A 52 -6.35 26.37 -10.88
N CYS A 53 -7.61 26.27 -11.28
CA CYS A 53 -8.30 27.26 -12.09
C CYS A 53 -8.13 28.67 -11.49
N ASN A 54 -7.54 29.60 -12.24
CA ASN A 54 -7.78 31.01 -12.01
C ASN A 54 -7.82 31.76 -13.34
N SER A 55 -9.02 32.22 -13.67
CA SER A 55 -9.32 33.06 -14.82
C SER A 55 -8.92 34.50 -14.54
N SER A 56 -7.90 35.01 -15.22
CA SER A 56 -7.82 36.44 -15.55
C SER A 56 -6.77 36.70 -16.63
N SER A 57 -7.24 37.33 -17.70
CA SER A 57 -6.53 37.81 -18.87
C SER A 57 -5.46 38.84 -18.55
N ASN A 58 -4.21 38.61 -19.00
CA ASN A 58 -3.42 39.71 -19.58
C ASN A 58 -2.30 39.21 -20.50
N SER A 59 -2.19 39.85 -21.65
CA SER A 59 -1.23 39.55 -22.73
C SER A 59 0.11 40.21 -22.44
N GLY A 60 1.20 39.43 -22.42
CA GLY A 60 2.55 39.95 -22.31
C GLY A 60 3.59 38.91 -22.73
N SER A 61 4.08 39.03 -23.97
CA SER A 61 5.14 38.20 -24.55
C SER A 61 6.50 38.51 -23.92
N VAL A 62 7.19 37.50 -23.38
CA VAL A 62 8.62 37.59 -23.02
C VAL A 62 9.35 36.35 -23.52
N ALA A 63 10.37 36.58 -24.34
CA ALA A 63 11.25 35.58 -24.94
C ALA A 63 12.44 35.25 -24.03
N GLY A 64 12.91 34.00 -24.09
CA GLY A 64 14.29 33.61 -23.75
C GLY A 64 14.46 32.77 -22.48
N GLY A 65 14.42 31.44 -22.62
CA GLY A 65 14.85 30.47 -21.62
C GLY A 65 14.84 29.06 -22.22
N THR A 66 15.95 28.33 -22.08
CA THR A 66 16.22 27.01 -22.67
C THR A 66 15.01 26.07 -22.67
N SER A 67 14.64 25.63 -23.88
CA SER A 67 13.50 24.80 -24.21
C SER A 67 13.57 23.42 -23.54
N GLY A 68 13.18 23.34 -22.27
CA GLY A 68 12.48 22.15 -21.81
C GLY A 68 11.25 22.03 -22.70
N SER A 69 11.11 20.93 -23.44
CA SER A 69 9.95 20.67 -24.28
C SER A 69 8.70 20.87 -23.43
N GLN A 70 8.00 21.99 -23.60
CA GLN A 70 6.66 22.13 -23.03
C GLN A 70 5.86 20.93 -23.52
N SER A 71 5.17 20.26 -22.60
CA SER A 71 4.31 19.14 -22.97
C SER A 71 3.35 19.63 -24.05
N GLN A 72 3.38 18.98 -25.22
CA GLN A 72 2.40 19.22 -26.28
C GLN A 72 1.05 18.55 -25.98
N ALA A 73 0.89 17.94 -24.79
CA ALA A 73 -0.35 17.30 -24.41
C ALA A 73 -1.49 18.33 -24.38
N VAL A 74 -2.46 18.14 -25.26
CA VAL A 74 -3.72 18.90 -25.27
C VAL A 74 -4.73 18.11 -24.47
N LEU A 75 -5.34 18.75 -23.46
CA LEU A 75 -6.51 18.18 -22.77
C LEU A 75 -7.70 18.30 -23.71
N ASN A 76 -8.20 17.18 -24.21
CA ASN A 76 -9.27 17.13 -25.22
C ASN A 76 -10.68 16.99 -24.61
N PHE A 77 -10.89 17.58 -23.44
CA PHE A 77 -12.17 17.63 -22.76
C PHE A 77 -12.28 18.92 -21.96
N ASP A 78 -13.50 19.42 -21.80
CA ASP A 78 -13.76 20.56 -20.93
C ASP A 78 -13.76 20.13 -19.46
N SER A 79 -13.11 20.92 -18.61
CA SER A 79 -13.19 20.74 -17.16
C SER A 79 -14.65 20.89 -16.70
N ILE A 80 -15.11 19.99 -15.84
CA ILE A 80 -16.45 20.02 -15.25
C ILE A 80 -16.41 20.65 -13.85
N ALA A 81 -17.54 21.20 -13.40
CA ALA A 81 -17.67 21.71 -12.03
C ALA A 81 -17.72 20.56 -11.01
N GLY A 82 -17.29 20.84 -9.77
CA GLY A 82 -17.52 19.93 -8.66
C GLY A 82 -19.02 19.72 -8.40
N SER A 83 -19.40 18.51 -7.99
CA SER A 83 -20.80 18.13 -7.75
C SER A 83 -20.94 17.33 -6.45
N LEU A 84 -22.11 17.45 -5.81
CA LEU A 84 -22.53 16.64 -4.66
C LEU A 84 -23.57 15.57 -5.07
N THR A 85 -23.82 15.38 -6.37
CA THR A 85 -24.69 14.32 -6.87
C THR A 85 -24.08 12.96 -6.54
N ASP A 86 -24.91 12.04 -6.04
CA ASP A 86 -24.55 10.63 -5.82
C ASP A 86 -24.47 9.85 -7.15
N ALA A 87 -23.55 10.27 -8.02
CA ALA A 87 -23.30 9.69 -9.33
C ALA A 87 -21.89 10.07 -9.84
N VAL A 88 -21.35 9.26 -10.76
CA VAL A 88 -20.12 9.61 -11.46
C VAL A 88 -20.41 10.68 -12.52
N SER A 89 -19.93 11.89 -12.29
CA SER A 89 -20.04 13.01 -13.25
C SER A 89 -18.83 13.01 -14.19
N VAL A 90 -19.06 12.98 -15.51
CA VAL A 90 -18.01 12.92 -16.54
C VAL A 90 -18.19 14.03 -17.59
N PRO A 91 -17.13 14.46 -18.30
CA PRO A 91 -17.23 15.43 -19.39
C PRO A 91 -18.14 14.96 -20.54
N ASN A 92 -18.62 15.89 -21.35
CA ASN A 92 -19.39 15.58 -22.55
C ASN A 92 -18.63 14.62 -23.48
N GLY A 93 -19.32 13.59 -23.99
CA GLY A 93 -18.72 12.56 -24.86
C GLY A 93 -18.08 11.38 -24.10
N TYR A 94 -18.01 11.42 -22.77
CA TYR A 94 -17.54 10.31 -21.94
C TYR A 94 -18.70 9.52 -21.33
N LYS A 95 -18.44 8.25 -20.99
CA LYS A 95 -19.35 7.36 -20.25
C LYS A 95 -18.62 6.73 -19.07
N ALA A 96 -19.32 6.55 -17.95
CA ALA A 96 -18.85 5.76 -16.82
C ALA A 96 -19.57 4.40 -16.79
N GLN A 97 -18.84 3.35 -16.45
CA GLN A 97 -19.36 1.97 -16.38
C GLN A 97 -18.87 1.31 -15.09
N VAL A 98 -19.78 0.62 -14.40
CA VAL A 98 -19.42 -0.32 -13.34
C VAL A 98 -18.83 -1.58 -13.99
N LEU A 99 -17.61 -1.95 -13.60
CA LEU A 99 -16.88 -3.09 -14.16
C LEU A 99 -17.05 -4.35 -13.29
N VAL A 100 -16.49 -4.32 -12.07
CA VAL A 100 -16.52 -5.44 -11.11
C VAL A 100 -16.78 -4.89 -9.71
N PRO A 101 -18.04 -4.85 -9.23
CA PRO A 101 -18.34 -4.38 -7.87
C PRO A 101 -17.96 -5.41 -6.79
N TRP A 102 -17.88 -4.96 -5.53
CA TRP A 102 -17.73 -5.83 -4.35
C TRP A 102 -18.72 -6.99 -4.37
N GLY A 103 -18.23 -8.19 -4.02
CA GLY A 103 -19.07 -9.38 -3.91
C GLY A 103 -19.40 -10.05 -5.23
N THR A 104 -18.93 -9.54 -6.36
CA THR A 104 -19.00 -10.24 -7.65
C THR A 104 -18.31 -11.61 -7.53
N PRO A 105 -19.02 -12.74 -7.77
CA PRO A 105 -18.42 -14.07 -7.69
C PRO A 105 -17.26 -14.25 -8.68
N LEU A 106 -16.16 -14.84 -8.21
CA LEU A 106 -15.00 -15.15 -9.04
C LEU A 106 -15.13 -16.47 -9.80
N ASN A 107 -15.91 -17.38 -9.22
CA ASN A 107 -16.08 -18.76 -9.64
C ASN A 107 -17.42 -19.31 -9.10
N GLY A 108 -17.74 -20.56 -9.42
CA GLY A 108 -18.97 -21.22 -9.00
C GLY A 108 -19.06 -21.61 -7.51
N ASN A 109 -18.04 -21.34 -6.70
CA ASN A 109 -18.07 -21.65 -5.25
C ASN A 109 -18.76 -20.55 -4.43
N ALA A 110 -18.85 -19.32 -4.96
CA ALA A 110 -19.58 -18.23 -4.31
C ALA A 110 -21.02 -18.15 -4.82
N SER A 111 -21.95 -17.94 -3.90
CA SER A 111 -23.29 -17.48 -4.22
C SER A 111 -23.26 -16.07 -4.82
N ALA A 112 -24.31 -15.70 -5.57
CA ALA A 112 -24.49 -14.32 -6.01
C ALA A 112 -24.47 -13.34 -4.81
N TRP A 113 -24.00 -12.11 -5.06
CA TRP A 113 -23.99 -11.05 -4.06
C TRP A 113 -25.41 -10.73 -3.57
N LYS A 114 -25.55 -10.52 -2.26
CA LYS A 114 -26.81 -10.22 -1.61
C LYS A 114 -26.71 -8.86 -0.91
N ALA A 115 -27.62 -7.96 -1.27
CA ALA A 115 -27.68 -6.60 -0.73
C ALA A 115 -27.97 -6.53 0.77
N ASP A 116 -28.47 -7.63 1.36
CA ASP A 116 -28.75 -7.73 2.79
C ASP A 116 -27.53 -8.13 3.63
N GLY A 117 -26.35 -8.31 3.01
CA GLY A 117 -25.13 -8.71 3.72
C GLY A 117 -25.12 -10.17 4.20
N SER A 118 -26.08 -11.02 3.80
CA SER A 118 -26.19 -12.41 4.29
C SER A 118 -25.27 -13.43 3.60
N ASN A 119 -24.40 -13.00 2.69
CA ASN A 119 -23.34 -13.86 2.14
C ASN A 119 -22.41 -14.36 3.26
N THR A 120 -21.91 -15.58 3.11
CA THR A 120 -21.04 -16.25 4.10
C THR A 120 -19.57 -15.86 3.95
N ALA A 121 -18.73 -16.28 4.89
CA ALA A 121 -17.27 -16.15 4.73
C ALA A 121 -16.72 -16.89 3.51
N GLU A 122 -17.33 -18.02 3.13
CA GLU A 122 -16.94 -18.82 1.96
C GLU A 122 -17.33 -18.11 0.65
N ASP A 123 -18.51 -17.50 0.60
CA ASP A 123 -18.91 -16.66 -0.53
C ASP A 123 -17.89 -15.51 -0.69
N GLN A 124 -17.54 -14.83 0.40
CA GLN A 124 -16.61 -13.69 0.35
C GLN A 124 -15.17 -14.10 -0.03
N LEU A 125 -14.73 -15.30 0.34
CA LEU A 125 -13.44 -15.86 -0.08
C LEU A 125 -13.38 -16.07 -1.60
N ASN A 126 -14.52 -16.34 -2.22
CA ASN A 126 -14.65 -16.65 -3.64
C ASN A 126 -15.30 -15.51 -4.45
N ALA A 127 -15.32 -14.28 -3.90
CA ALA A 127 -15.88 -13.09 -4.54
C ALA A 127 -14.92 -11.89 -4.46
N LEU A 128 -15.15 -10.84 -5.26
CA LEU A 128 -14.44 -9.56 -5.13
C LEU A 128 -14.50 -9.03 -3.68
N GLY A 129 -13.38 -8.51 -3.19
CA GLY A 129 -13.28 -7.91 -1.86
C GLY A 129 -13.99 -6.55 -1.77
N MET A 130 -13.90 -5.91 -0.60
CA MET A 130 -14.60 -4.65 -0.30
C MET A 130 -13.64 -3.46 -0.35
N HIS A 131 -14.18 -2.26 -0.64
CA HIS A 131 -13.42 -1.00 -0.73
C HIS A 131 -12.21 -1.11 -1.65
N HIS A 132 -12.50 -1.18 -2.94
CA HIS A 132 -11.49 -1.27 -3.99
C HIS A 132 -10.58 -0.05 -3.95
N ASP A 133 -9.28 -0.27 -4.04
CA ASP A 133 -8.27 0.79 -4.01
C ASP A 133 -7.28 0.64 -5.18
N GLY A 134 -5.97 0.67 -4.93
CA GLY A 134 -4.92 0.55 -5.94
C GLY A 134 -5.16 -0.62 -6.88
N MET A 135 -4.90 -0.39 -8.17
CA MET A 135 -5.16 -1.39 -9.21
C MET A 135 -4.23 -1.25 -10.41
N HIS A 136 -4.04 -2.35 -11.14
CA HIS A 136 -3.26 -2.35 -12.39
C HIS A 136 -3.76 -3.40 -13.37
N PHE A 137 -3.79 -3.05 -14.66
CA PHE A 137 -4.16 -3.93 -15.76
C PHE A 137 -2.93 -4.53 -16.43
N PHE A 138 -2.93 -5.86 -16.57
CA PHE A 138 -1.86 -6.67 -17.12
C PHE A 138 -2.36 -7.38 -18.39
N PRO A 139 -1.95 -6.94 -19.60
CA PRO A 139 -2.48 -7.49 -20.85
C PRO A 139 -2.06 -8.96 -21.05
N ILE A 140 -3.02 -9.82 -21.41
CA ILE A 140 -2.73 -11.21 -21.80
C ILE A 140 -2.23 -11.21 -23.25
N ASN A 141 -1.06 -11.80 -23.49
CA ASN A 141 -0.43 -11.85 -24.81
C ASN A 141 -0.28 -10.47 -25.49
N GLY A 142 -0.11 -9.40 -24.70
CA GLY A 142 -0.01 -8.04 -25.20
C GLY A 142 -1.32 -7.45 -25.74
N ASN A 143 -2.46 -8.12 -25.54
CA ASN A 143 -3.76 -7.62 -25.98
C ASN A 143 -4.23 -6.47 -25.06
N PRO A 144 -4.41 -5.24 -25.57
CA PRO A 144 -4.88 -4.13 -24.74
C PRO A 144 -6.36 -4.26 -24.32
N ASN A 145 -7.11 -5.19 -24.93
CA ASN A 145 -8.54 -5.39 -24.72
C ASN A 145 -8.85 -6.67 -23.93
N ASP A 146 -7.84 -7.41 -23.46
CA ASP A 146 -8.01 -8.66 -22.71
C ASP A 146 -6.82 -8.84 -21.76
N GLY A 147 -7.08 -8.89 -20.46
CA GLY A 147 -6.01 -8.95 -19.48
C GLY A 147 -6.49 -9.17 -18.06
N LEU A 148 -5.54 -9.17 -17.13
CA LEU A 148 -5.78 -9.35 -15.71
C LEU A 148 -5.79 -8.00 -15.02
N LEU A 149 -6.84 -7.71 -14.28
CA LEU A 149 -6.91 -6.59 -13.37
C LEU A 149 -6.60 -7.08 -11.95
N CYS A 150 -5.48 -6.60 -11.39
CA CYS A 150 -5.21 -6.72 -9.97
C CYS A 150 -5.86 -5.53 -9.25
N VAL A 151 -6.63 -5.78 -8.19
CA VAL A 151 -7.34 -4.75 -7.42
C VAL A 151 -7.16 -5.00 -5.94
N ASN A 152 -6.71 -3.99 -5.20
CA ASN A 152 -6.63 -4.00 -3.74
C ASN A 152 -7.99 -3.83 -3.08
N HIS A 153 -8.14 -4.35 -1.86
CA HIS A 153 -9.32 -4.26 -1.01
C HIS A 153 -8.86 -3.80 0.37
N GLU A 154 -8.97 -2.49 0.61
CA GLU A 154 -8.24 -1.80 1.68
C GLU A 154 -8.85 -2.00 3.06
N TYR A 155 -10.16 -1.88 3.19
CA TYR A 155 -10.87 -1.98 4.46
C TYR A 155 -12.27 -2.54 4.25
N ILE A 156 -13.07 -2.55 5.32
CA ILE A 156 -14.48 -2.98 5.28
C ILE A 156 -15.40 -1.97 5.96
N ASP A 157 -16.65 -1.94 5.53
CA ASP A 157 -17.77 -1.35 6.27
C ASP A 157 -18.56 -2.49 6.92
N LEU A 158 -18.48 -2.61 8.25
CA LEU A 158 -19.12 -3.68 9.01
C LEU A 158 -20.65 -3.63 8.95
N ALA A 159 -21.25 -2.44 8.82
CA ALA A 159 -22.69 -2.26 8.77
C ALA A 159 -23.26 -2.72 7.42
N ALA A 160 -22.51 -2.55 6.33
CA ALA A 160 -22.86 -3.08 5.02
C ALA A 160 -22.49 -4.56 4.85
N LEU A 161 -21.42 -5.03 5.51
CA LEU A 161 -20.94 -6.42 5.37
C LEU A 161 -21.85 -7.44 6.06
N HIS A 162 -22.59 -7.05 7.11
CA HIS A 162 -23.42 -7.95 7.92
C HIS A 162 -24.86 -7.44 8.05
N PRO A 163 -25.89 -8.32 8.07
CA PRO A 163 -27.30 -7.90 8.03
C PRO A 163 -27.74 -6.93 9.14
N ALA A 164 -27.14 -7.04 10.32
CA ALA A 164 -27.42 -6.18 11.47
C ALA A 164 -26.18 -5.40 11.95
N GLY A 165 -25.17 -5.28 11.09
CA GLY A 165 -23.82 -4.92 11.52
C GLY A 165 -23.12 -6.04 12.30
N PRO A 166 -21.96 -5.76 12.89
CA PRO A 166 -21.13 -6.76 13.57
C PRO A 166 -21.80 -7.22 14.88
N THR A 167 -22.00 -8.52 15.07
CA THR A 167 -22.47 -9.10 16.34
C THR A 167 -21.46 -8.95 17.48
N VAL A 168 -21.76 -8.10 18.46
CA VAL A 168 -20.93 -7.86 19.65
C VAL A 168 -21.73 -8.15 20.93
N LEU A 169 -21.17 -8.98 21.82
CA LEU A 169 -21.71 -9.26 23.15
C LEU A 169 -20.66 -8.95 24.21
N ASN A 170 -21.00 -8.13 25.20
CA ASN A 170 -20.09 -7.69 26.28
C ASN A 170 -18.75 -7.12 25.76
N GLY A 171 -18.80 -6.41 24.63
CA GLY A 171 -17.61 -5.80 24.01
C GLY A 171 -16.74 -6.75 23.19
N ALA A 172 -17.14 -8.01 22.97
CA ALA A 172 -16.41 -9.00 22.18
C ALA A 172 -17.22 -9.50 20.97
N ARG A 173 -16.51 -9.83 19.88
CA ARG A 173 -17.07 -10.55 18.72
C ARG A 173 -17.41 -11.98 19.17
N THR A 174 -18.54 -12.52 18.69
CA THR A 174 -18.99 -13.87 19.08
C THR A 174 -19.35 -14.77 17.89
N VAL A 175 -19.40 -14.23 16.68
CA VAL A 175 -19.77 -14.99 15.47
C VAL A 175 -18.55 -15.17 14.58
N VAL A 176 -18.11 -16.42 14.47
CA VAL A 176 -16.89 -16.82 13.75
C VAL A 176 -16.99 -16.57 12.25
N ASP A 177 -18.15 -16.84 11.63
CA ASP A 177 -18.35 -16.61 10.20
C ASP A 177 -18.24 -15.12 9.85
N GLU A 178 -18.74 -14.22 10.69
CA GLU A 178 -18.60 -12.77 10.49
C GLU A 178 -17.12 -12.37 10.42
N VAL A 179 -16.30 -12.77 11.39
CA VAL A 179 -14.88 -12.39 11.42
C VAL A 179 -14.09 -13.04 10.28
N ARG A 180 -14.40 -14.28 9.90
CA ARG A 180 -13.80 -14.90 8.70
C ARG A 180 -14.18 -14.15 7.42
N LYS A 181 -15.45 -13.74 7.30
CA LYS A 181 -15.94 -12.94 6.16
C LYS A 181 -15.20 -11.60 6.09
N GLU A 182 -15.00 -10.94 7.22
CA GLU A 182 -14.24 -9.70 7.32
C GLU A 182 -12.79 -9.87 6.87
N ILE A 183 -12.09 -10.90 7.36
CA ILE A 183 -10.72 -11.21 6.94
C ILE A 183 -10.66 -11.51 5.43
N ASN A 184 -11.66 -12.21 4.90
CA ASN A 184 -11.78 -12.55 3.48
C ASN A 184 -12.20 -11.38 2.60
N ALA A 185 -12.73 -10.29 3.15
CA ALA A 185 -13.10 -9.10 2.38
C ALA A 185 -11.90 -8.19 2.07
N HIS A 186 -10.79 -8.34 2.81
CA HIS A 186 -9.54 -7.59 2.59
C HIS A 186 -8.62 -8.26 1.55
N GLY A 187 -7.57 -7.55 1.14
CA GLY A 187 -6.46 -8.12 0.40
C GLY A 187 -6.40 -7.68 -1.06
N VAL A 188 -6.28 -8.64 -1.99
CA VAL A 188 -6.19 -8.39 -3.43
C VAL A 188 -7.08 -9.38 -4.19
N SER A 189 -7.69 -8.92 -5.27
CA SER A 189 -8.29 -9.78 -6.29
C SER A 189 -7.47 -9.70 -7.57
N VAL A 190 -7.24 -10.85 -8.21
CA VAL A 190 -6.80 -10.92 -9.60
C VAL A 190 -8.01 -11.39 -10.39
N VAL A 191 -8.45 -10.62 -11.39
CA VAL A 191 -9.59 -10.98 -12.24
C VAL A 191 -9.27 -10.75 -13.71
N ARG A 192 -9.66 -11.67 -14.59
CA ARG A 192 -9.57 -11.42 -16.03
C ARG A 192 -10.73 -10.53 -16.46
N ILE A 193 -10.41 -9.49 -17.22
CA ILE A 193 -11.38 -8.59 -17.84
C ILE A 193 -11.14 -8.51 -19.35
N GLN A 194 -12.21 -8.36 -20.11
CA GLN A 194 -12.18 -8.25 -21.56
C GLN A 194 -13.10 -7.12 -22.03
N LEU A 195 -12.66 -6.37 -23.04
CA LEU A 195 -13.45 -5.38 -23.74
C LEU A 195 -14.24 -6.06 -24.86
N ASP A 196 -15.56 -6.02 -24.76
CA ASP A 196 -16.50 -6.57 -25.73
C ASP A 196 -17.52 -5.50 -26.11
N ASN A 197 -17.57 -5.13 -27.39
CA ASN A 197 -18.48 -4.10 -27.91
C ASN A 197 -18.46 -2.79 -27.09
N ASP A 198 -17.26 -2.25 -26.87
CA ASP A 198 -17.00 -1.04 -26.07
C ASP A 198 -17.47 -1.12 -24.60
N VAL A 199 -17.65 -2.32 -24.07
CA VAL A 199 -18.02 -2.60 -22.68
C VAL A 199 -17.01 -3.55 -22.06
N TRP A 200 -16.38 -3.11 -20.98
CA TRP A 200 -15.51 -3.98 -20.19
C TRP A 200 -16.35 -4.93 -19.34
N LYS A 201 -15.98 -6.20 -19.33
CA LYS A 201 -16.63 -7.25 -18.54
C LYS A 201 -15.58 -8.12 -17.87
N MET A 202 -15.92 -8.66 -16.71
CA MET A 202 -15.16 -9.78 -16.14
C MET A 202 -15.40 -11.05 -16.94
N VAL A 203 -14.36 -11.85 -17.11
CA VAL A 203 -14.47 -13.21 -17.65
C VAL A 203 -14.75 -14.16 -16.49
N ASP A 204 -15.98 -14.67 -16.45
CA ASP A 204 -16.46 -15.53 -15.37
C ASP A 204 -15.66 -16.84 -15.28
N SER A 205 -15.36 -17.27 -14.07
CA SER A 205 -14.70 -18.56 -13.78
C SER A 205 -13.38 -18.80 -14.53
N ASP A 206 -12.67 -17.75 -14.94
CA ASP A 206 -11.32 -17.87 -15.47
C ASP A 206 -10.39 -18.45 -14.39
N PRO A 207 -9.50 -19.42 -14.70
CA PRO A 207 -8.63 -20.04 -13.71
C PRO A 207 -7.61 -19.10 -13.07
N LEU A 208 -7.40 -17.90 -13.62
CA LEU A 208 -6.57 -16.86 -13.03
C LEU A 208 -7.34 -15.98 -12.03
N ASN A 209 -8.67 -16.07 -11.99
CA ASN A 209 -9.50 -15.35 -11.02
C ASN A 209 -9.26 -15.91 -9.61
N ARG A 210 -8.79 -15.07 -8.68
CA ARG A 210 -8.48 -15.50 -7.31
C ARG A 210 -8.36 -14.35 -6.32
N ARG A 211 -8.37 -14.72 -5.03
CA ARG A 211 -8.14 -13.82 -3.90
C ARG A 211 -6.80 -14.10 -3.23
N TYR A 212 -6.15 -13.01 -2.81
CA TYR A 212 -5.25 -12.98 -1.67
C TYR A 212 -5.99 -12.24 -0.56
N THR A 213 -6.11 -12.82 0.63
CA THR A 213 -6.90 -12.26 1.74
C THR A 213 -6.04 -11.95 2.96
N GLY A 214 -6.66 -11.43 4.02
CA GLY A 214 -6.04 -11.32 5.33
C GLY A 214 -5.64 -12.66 5.96
N ALA A 215 -6.01 -13.80 5.36
CA ALA A 215 -5.64 -15.15 5.81
C ALA A 215 -4.71 -15.92 4.84
N THR A 216 -4.43 -15.40 3.64
CA THR A 216 -3.61 -16.12 2.64
C THR A 216 -2.16 -16.24 3.09
N VAL A 217 -1.60 -17.45 3.09
CA VAL A 217 -0.20 -17.67 3.47
C VAL A 217 0.75 -17.13 2.39
N MET A 218 1.73 -16.32 2.78
CA MET A 218 2.67 -15.64 1.90
C MET A 218 4.12 -15.93 2.31
N ASP A 219 5.01 -15.99 1.33
CA ASP A 219 6.45 -16.09 1.62
C ASP A 219 7.00 -14.72 2.02
N ILE A 220 8.07 -14.72 2.81
CA ILE A 220 8.83 -13.53 3.16
C ILE A 220 10.20 -13.66 2.52
N SER A 221 10.67 -12.59 1.86
CA SER A 221 11.98 -12.56 1.20
C SER A 221 12.72 -11.26 1.46
N GLY A 222 14.03 -11.30 1.25
CA GLY A 222 14.94 -10.23 1.61
C GLY A 222 15.49 -10.35 3.04
N PRO A 223 16.06 -9.27 3.60
CA PRO A 223 16.93 -9.34 4.78
C PRO A 223 16.27 -9.81 6.07
N MET A 224 14.93 -9.82 6.15
CA MET A 224 14.20 -10.26 7.34
C MET A 224 13.77 -11.73 7.27
N ALA A 225 13.75 -12.35 6.09
CA ALA A 225 13.37 -13.75 5.94
C ALA A 225 14.23 -14.64 6.86
N TYR A 226 13.58 -15.61 7.51
CA TYR A 226 14.20 -16.53 8.47
C TYR A 226 14.80 -15.88 9.73
N SER A 227 14.52 -14.60 10.00
CA SER A 227 14.98 -13.94 11.21
C SER A 227 14.11 -14.31 12.42
N SER A 228 14.71 -14.29 13.61
CA SER A 228 14.00 -14.51 14.88
C SER A 228 12.88 -13.48 15.16
N HIS A 229 12.87 -12.35 14.44
CA HIS A 229 11.80 -11.34 14.53
C HIS A 229 10.52 -11.74 13.83
N LEU A 230 10.57 -12.72 12.93
CA LEU A 230 9.41 -13.25 12.21
C LEU A 230 8.94 -14.60 12.74
N VAL A 231 9.67 -15.15 13.71
CA VAL A 231 9.28 -16.41 14.35
C VAL A 231 7.98 -16.18 15.12
N THR A 232 6.98 -16.99 14.78
CA THR A 232 5.70 -17.13 15.50
C THR A 232 5.37 -18.61 15.61
N ARG A 233 4.30 -18.94 16.35
CA ARG A 233 3.76 -20.31 16.33
C ARG A 233 3.34 -20.79 14.92
N PHE A 234 2.87 -19.89 14.06
CA PHE A 234 2.51 -20.21 12.68
C PHE A 234 3.74 -20.37 11.77
N SER A 235 4.79 -19.58 12.00
CA SER A 235 6.01 -19.55 11.20
C SER A 235 7.24 -19.78 12.09
N PRO A 236 7.48 -21.03 12.57
CA PRO A 236 8.54 -21.28 13.54
C PRO A 236 9.96 -21.00 13.03
N ASP A 237 10.14 -21.00 11.70
CA ASP A 237 11.39 -20.67 11.03
C ASP A 237 11.46 -19.22 10.53
N GLY A 238 10.39 -18.43 10.66
CA GLY A 238 10.32 -17.04 10.20
C GLY A 238 10.31 -16.88 8.67
N SER A 239 9.94 -17.91 7.92
CA SER A 239 9.93 -17.90 6.44
C SER A 239 8.63 -17.34 5.84
N GLN A 240 7.55 -17.37 6.59
CA GLN A 240 6.20 -17.07 6.10
C GLN A 240 5.44 -16.11 7.02
N ALA A 241 4.47 -15.41 6.43
CA ALA A 241 3.44 -14.64 7.13
C ALA A 241 2.05 -15.08 6.64
N ARG A 242 1.02 -14.78 7.43
CA ARG A 242 -0.36 -15.08 7.10
C ARG A 242 -1.15 -13.81 6.83
N GLY A 243 -1.43 -13.59 5.56
CA GLY A 243 -2.28 -12.54 5.04
C GLY A 243 -1.55 -11.30 4.58
N THR A 244 -2.30 -10.48 3.85
CA THR A 244 -1.98 -9.08 3.61
C THR A 244 -3.15 -8.22 4.07
N LEU A 245 -2.84 -7.08 4.71
CA LEU A 245 -3.82 -6.26 5.41
C LEU A 245 -3.70 -4.82 4.99
N ASN A 246 -4.85 -4.18 4.87
CA ASN A 246 -4.97 -2.76 4.55
C ASN A 246 -4.18 -2.36 3.30
N ASN A 247 -4.53 -3.05 2.22
CA ASN A 247 -3.95 -2.89 0.90
C ASN A 247 -4.46 -1.58 0.28
N CYS A 248 -3.65 -0.52 0.32
CA CYS A 248 -4.02 0.84 -0.08
C CYS A 248 -3.82 1.04 -1.60
N GLY A 249 -2.94 1.95 -2.02
CA GLY A 249 -2.52 2.12 -3.40
C GLY A 249 -1.63 0.97 -3.89
N ASN A 250 -1.01 1.15 -5.05
CA ASN A 250 -0.33 0.05 -5.73
C ASN A 250 0.96 0.43 -6.44
N GLY A 251 1.55 -0.60 -7.03
CA GLY A 251 2.64 -0.56 -7.97
C GLY A 251 2.56 -1.71 -8.96
N TYR A 252 3.48 -1.71 -9.90
CA TYR A 252 3.75 -2.84 -10.78
C TYR A 252 5.22 -2.82 -11.14
N THR A 253 5.75 -3.97 -11.52
CA THR A 253 7.16 -4.11 -11.88
C THR A 253 7.33 -4.15 -13.39
N PRO A 254 8.52 -3.80 -13.90
CA PRO A 254 8.79 -3.91 -15.34
C PRO A 254 8.89 -5.35 -15.84
N TRP A 255 8.89 -6.34 -14.94
CA TRP A 255 8.81 -7.77 -15.27
C TRP A 255 7.39 -8.35 -15.15
N GLY A 256 6.38 -7.50 -14.94
CA GLY A 256 4.97 -7.89 -15.03
C GLY A 256 4.39 -8.53 -13.77
N THR A 257 4.87 -8.15 -12.59
CA THR A 257 4.22 -8.46 -11.31
C THR A 257 3.50 -7.23 -10.74
N TYR A 258 2.51 -7.50 -9.90
CA TYR A 258 1.76 -6.49 -9.17
C TYR A 258 2.38 -6.27 -7.79
N LEU A 259 2.39 -5.01 -7.35
CA LEU A 259 2.84 -4.63 -6.01
C LEU A 259 1.65 -4.05 -5.25
N THR A 260 1.26 -4.72 -4.17
CA THR A 260 0.26 -4.21 -3.22
C THR A 260 0.95 -3.71 -1.95
N CYS A 261 0.38 -2.68 -1.33
CA CYS A 261 1.03 -1.89 -0.29
C CYS A 261 0.23 -1.99 1.02
N GLU A 262 0.84 -2.55 2.07
CA GLU A 262 0.21 -2.60 3.40
C GLU A 262 0.38 -1.25 4.11
N GLU A 263 -0.73 -0.56 4.38
CA GLU A 263 -0.74 0.83 4.87
C GLU A 263 -1.11 0.89 6.36
N ASN A 264 -2.39 1.00 6.71
CA ASN A 264 -2.88 1.06 8.10
C ASN A 264 -2.99 -0.32 8.79
N TRP A 265 -2.11 -1.26 8.44
CA TRP A 265 -2.00 -2.59 9.06
C TRP A 265 -1.77 -2.58 10.59
N PRO A 266 -1.17 -1.56 11.26
CA PRO A 266 -0.99 -1.61 12.71
C PRO A 266 -2.32 -1.68 13.48
N GLY A 267 -3.39 -1.09 12.92
CA GLY A 267 -4.72 -1.05 13.55
C GLY A 267 -5.42 -2.40 13.67
N TYR A 268 -4.83 -3.47 13.12
CA TYR A 268 -5.33 -4.85 13.17
C TYR A 268 -4.68 -5.67 14.28
N PHE A 269 -3.70 -5.10 14.98
CA PHE A 269 -2.96 -5.80 16.03
C PHE A 269 -3.03 -5.04 17.34
N ILE A 270 -3.09 -5.78 18.44
CA ILE A 270 -3.12 -5.21 19.79
C ILE A 270 -2.00 -5.76 20.67
N HIS A 271 -1.50 -4.92 21.57
CA HIS A 271 -0.63 -5.31 22.66
C HIS A 271 -1.00 -4.54 23.93
N THR A 272 -1.79 -5.15 24.81
CA THR A 272 -2.28 -4.53 26.07
C THR A 272 -1.27 -4.49 27.20
N GLY A 273 -0.14 -5.21 27.09
CA GLY A 273 0.98 -5.11 28.03
C GLY A 273 1.92 -3.95 27.71
N THR A 274 3.14 -4.00 28.25
CA THR A 274 4.18 -2.99 27.96
C THR A 274 4.62 -3.04 26.51
N GLN A 275 4.17 -2.07 25.71
CA GLN A 275 4.59 -1.92 24.32
C GLN A 275 6.06 -1.46 24.21
N THR A 276 6.76 -2.03 23.24
CA THR A 276 8.07 -1.55 22.82
C THR A 276 7.99 -0.21 22.11
N GLU A 277 9.11 0.52 22.04
CA GLU A 277 9.15 1.80 21.33
C GLU A 277 8.79 1.66 19.85
N ASP A 278 9.09 0.53 19.21
CA ASP A 278 8.71 0.27 17.81
C ASP A 278 7.21 0.13 17.63
N GLN A 279 6.58 -0.61 18.54
CA GLN A 279 5.13 -0.79 18.54
C GLN A 279 4.43 0.57 18.71
N LYS A 280 4.92 1.42 19.63
CA LYS A 280 4.40 2.79 19.79
C LYS A 280 4.65 3.67 18.57
N ARG A 281 5.82 3.53 17.95
CA ARG A 281 6.27 4.34 16.79
C ARG A 281 5.53 4.01 15.50
N ILE A 282 5.09 2.76 15.35
CA ILE A 282 4.29 2.33 14.19
C ILE A 282 2.79 2.38 14.45
N GLY A 283 2.39 2.49 15.73
CA GLY A 283 1.01 2.70 16.14
C GLY A 283 0.21 1.42 16.36
N ILE A 284 0.82 0.41 16.99
CA ILE A 284 0.10 -0.76 17.49
C ILE A 284 -0.86 -0.34 18.62
N ASP A 285 -2.07 -0.87 18.63
CA ASP A 285 -3.07 -0.54 19.65
C ASP A 285 -2.64 -1.08 21.03
N GLY A 286 -2.87 -0.31 22.09
CA GLY A 286 -2.66 -0.72 23.48
C GLY A 286 -3.81 -0.32 24.40
N SER A 287 -4.93 0.11 23.84
CA SER A 287 -6.02 0.83 24.51
C SER A 287 -7.30 0.03 24.73
N GLY A 288 -7.48 -1.13 24.08
CA GLY A 288 -8.57 -2.05 24.42
C GLY A 288 -8.86 -3.11 23.37
N THR A 289 -9.26 -2.70 22.17
CA THR A 289 -9.60 -3.59 21.04
C THR A 289 -9.05 -3.03 19.74
N THR A 290 -8.72 -3.89 18.79
CA THR A 290 -8.32 -3.45 17.44
C THR A 290 -9.49 -2.83 16.67
N ARG A 291 -9.21 -2.30 15.47
CA ARG A 291 -10.19 -1.68 14.57
C ARG A 291 -11.47 -2.52 14.37
N TYR A 292 -11.34 -3.84 14.34
CA TYR A 292 -12.43 -4.78 14.08
C TYR A 292 -12.64 -5.81 15.20
N ALA A 293 -11.85 -5.72 16.28
CA ALA A 293 -11.90 -6.61 17.44
C ALA A 293 -11.78 -8.12 17.08
N TRP A 294 -11.10 -8.47 15.98
CA TRP A 294 -10.93 -9.85 15.52
C TRP A 294 -10.29 -10.74 16.57
N GLU A 295 -9.35 -10.20 17.34
CA GLU A 295 -8.67 -10.87 18.44
C GLU A 295 -9.59 -11.36 19.55
N THR A 296 -10.80 -10.79 19.67
CA THR A 296 -11.72 -11.13 20.77
C THR A 296 -12.33 -12.53 20.62
N LEU A 297 -12.21 -13.16 19.45
CA LEU A 297 -12.54 -14.58 19.22
C LEU A 297 -11.39 -15.55 19.53
N ALA A 298 -10.25 -15.06 20.04
CA ALA A 298 -9.15 -15.92 20.46
C ALA A 298 -9.62 -16.97 21.49
N GLY A 299 -9.31 -18.24 21.24
CA GLY A 299 -9.72 -19.38 22.06
C GLY A 299 -11.15 -19.87 21.83
N HIS A 300 -11.89 -19.30 20.87
CA HIS A 300 -13.21 -19.80 20.49
C HIS A 300 -13.12 -21.28 20.03
N THR A 301 -14.12 -22.10 20.36
CA THR A 301 -14.10 -23.54 20.08
C THR A 301 -14.00 -23.89 18.59
N GLU A 302 -14.46 -22.99 17.73
CA GLU A 302 -14.38 -23.11 16.27
C GLU A 302 -13.18 -22.39 15.64
N GLU A 303 -12.31 -21.74 16.44
CA GLU A 303 -11.08 -21.12 15.94
C GLU A 303 -10.18 -22.19 15.32
N ARG A 304 -9.63 -21.89 14.14
CA ARG A 304 -8.72 -22.79 13.42
C ARG A 304 -7.34 -22.19 13.33
N LEU A 305 -6.32 -22.95 13.76
CA LEU A 305 -4.91 -22.57 13.61
C LEU A 305 -4.62 -21.15 14.12
N ASP A 306 -5.22 -20.77 15.25
CA ASP A 306 -5.03 -19.46 15.89
C ASP A 306 -5.35 -18.26 14.97
N GLU A 307 -6.28 -18.42 14.02
CA GLU A 307 -6.62 -17.41 13.01
C GLU A 307 -7.10 -16.07 13.59
N PHE A 308 -7.59 -16.05 14.84
CA PHE A 308 -8.02 -14.86 15.57
C PHE A 308 -7.00 -14.46 16.64
N THR A 309 -6.46 -15.45 17.36
CA THR A 309 -5.45 -15.30 18.42
C THR A 309 -4.22 -14.55 17.94
N ARG A 310 -3.82 -14.75 16.68
CA ARG A 310 -2.65 -14.09 16.08
C ARG A 310 -2.68 -12.56 16.08
N PHE A 311 -3.86 -11.95 16.19
CA PHE A 311 -4.00 -10.49 16.24
C PHE A 311 -3.65 -9.90 17.62
N ASN A 312 -3.48 -10.74 18.65
CA ASN A 312 -2.99 -10.35 19.95
C ASN A 312 -1.49 -10.63 20.08
N LEU A 313 -0.70 -9.56 20.25
CA LEU A 313 0.75 -9.62 20.35
C LEU A 313 1.26 -9.77 21.79
N LEU A 314 0.37 -9.91 22.78
CA LEU A 314 0.78 -10.13 24.17
C LEU A 314 1.53 -11.47 24.28
N PRO A 315 2.76 -11.50 24.83
CA PRO A 315 3.46 -12.75 25.08
C PRO A 315 2.69 -13.64 26.06
N THR A 316 2.39 -14.88 25.64
CA THR A 316 1.68 -15.88 26.46
C THR A 316 2.50 -17.15 26.69
N GLY A 317 3.56 -17.36 25.90
CA GLY A 317 4.45 -18.52 25.99
C GLY A 317 5.88 -18.20 26.42
N ALA A 318 6.71 -19.23 26.50
CA ALA A 318 8.13 -19.09 26.88
C ALA A 318 8.95 -18.39 25.78
N SER A 319 8.62 -18.65 24.52
CA SER A 319 9.32 -18.16 23.35
C SER A 319 8.36 -17.65 22.27
N ALA A 320 8.90 -17.06 21.21
CA ALA A 320 8.11 -16.65 20.06
C ALA A 320 7.58 -17.84 19.23
N GLN A 321 8.08 -19.06 19.41
CA GLN A 321 7.49 -20.26 18.81
C GLN A 321 6.17 -20.67 19.49
N ASP A 322 5.90 -20.17 20.70
CA ASP A 322 4.76 -20.56 21.51
C ASP A 322 3.55 -19.61 21.37
N ASP A 323 3.76 -18.43 20.78
CA ASP A 323 2.75 -17.38 20.65
C ASP A 323 2.94 -16.48 19.42
N TYR A 324 2.22 -15.35 19.39
CA TYR A 324 2.13 -14.41 18.27
C TYR A 324 2.70 -13.03 18.58
N ARG A 325 3.60 -12.90 19.55
CA ARG A 325 4.24 -11.61 19.93
C ARG A 325 4.94 -10.89 18.77
N ASN A 326 5.28 -11.64 17.73
CA ASN A 326 5.97 -11.20 16.52
C ASN A 326 5.08 -11.13 15.27
N GLU A 327 3.78 -11.51 15.33
CA GLU A 327 2.93 -11.63 14.12
C GLU A 327 2.89 -10.32 13.32
N ALA A 328 2.73 -9.19 14.00
CA ALA A 328 2.74 -7.86 13.36
C ALA A 328 4.05 -7.55 12.60
N ASN A 329 5.17 -8.19 12.93
CA ASN A 329 6.43 -7.99 12.20
C ASN A 329 6.39 -8.56 10.79
N GLY A 330 5.46 -9.48 10.49
CA GLY A 330 5.22 -10.01 9.15
C GLY A 330 4.37 -9.09 8.26
N HIS A 331 4.04 -7.87 8.71
CA HIS A 331 3.20 -6.91 7.98
C HIS A 331 3.85 -5.53 7.87
N GLY A 332 3.32 -4.70 6.97
CA GLY A 332 3.82 -3.38 6.63
C GLY A 332 4.83 -3.38 5.50
N TYR A 333 4.70 -4.32 4.58
CA TYR A 333 5.62 -4.47 3.46
C TYR A 333 4.95 -4.18 2.12
N ILE A 334 5.77 -3.95 1.11
CA ILE A 334 5.37 -4.20 -0.28
C ILE A 334 5.24 -5.70 -0.49
N VAL A 335 4.10 -6.14 -1.00
CA VAL A 335 3.81 -7.54 -1.31
C VAL A 335 3.71 -7.71 -2.83
N GLU A 336 4.53 -8.59 -3.39
CA GLU A 336 4.58 -8.88 -4.82
C GLU A 336 3.72 -10.08 -5.19
N ILE A 337 2.91 -9.93 -6.24
CA ILE A 337 2.01 -10.95 -6.78
C ILE A 337 2.34 -11.15 -8.26
N ASP A 338 2.52 -12.40 -8.68
CA ASP A 338 2.55 -12.75 -10.11
C ASP A 338 1.11 -13.01 -10.59
N PRO A 339 0.51 -12.10 -11.38
CA PRO A 339 -0.88 -12.23 -11.78
C PRO A 339 -1.09 -13.39 -12.78
N TYR A 340 -0.07 -13.75 -13.57
CA TYR A 340 -0.19 -14.68 -14.70
C TYR A 340 -0.07 -16.16 -14.32
N THR A 341 0.44 -16.45 -13.12
CA THR A 341 0.64 -17.83 -12.66
C THR A 341 -0.43 -18.19 -11.65
N ALA A 342 -1.39 -19.04 -12.04
CA ALA A 342 -2.42 -19.56 -11.13
C ALA A 342 -1.77 -20.16 -9.87
N ASN A 343 -2.38 -19.93 -8.70
CA ASN A 343 -1.92 -20.41 -7.39
C ASN A 343 -0.49 -19.99 -6.97
N SER A 344 0.14 -19.03 -7.64
CA SER A 344 1.39 -18.43 -7.17
C SER A 344 1.24 -17.84 -5.77
N ARG A 345 2.20 -18.13 -4.90
CA ARG A 345 2.25 -17.55 -3.55
C ARG A 345 2.83 -16.14 -3.63
N ALA A 346 2.14 -15.18 -3.03
CA ALA A 346 2.63 -13.81 -2.93
C ALA A 346 3.85 -13.74 -2.00
N LYS A 347 4.70 -12.73 -2.21
CA LYS A 347 5.98 -12.58 -1.49
C LYS A 347 6.12 -11.19 -0.88
N LYS A 348 6.38 -11.12 0.42
CA LYS A 348 6.66 -9.85 1.14
C LYS A 348 8.11 -9.46 0.94
N ARG A 349 8.35 -8.25 0.42
CA ARG A 349 9.67 -7.75 -0.01
C ARG A 349 10.31 -6.89 1.07
N THR A 350 11.03 -7.52 2.00
CA THR A 350 11.45 -6.82 3.23
C THR A 350 12.58 -5.81 3.03
N ALA A 351 13.32 -5.88 1.92
CA ALA A 351 14.39 -4.92 1.63
C ALA A 351 13.85 -3.52 1.32
N LEU A 352 12.58 -3.41 0.91
CA LEU A 352 11.91 -2.15 0.61
C LEU A 352 11.43 -1.39 1.85
N GLY A 353 11.68 -1.94 3.05
CA GLY A 353 11.34 -1.34 4.33
C GLY A 353 10.00 -1.80 4.88
N ARG A 354 9.75 -1.46 6.16
CA ARG A 354 8.53 -1.78 6.88
C ARG A 354 7.89 -0.52 7.45
N PHE A 355 6.77 -0.08 6.88
CA PHE A 355 6.01 1.10 7.32
C PHE A 355 4.58 1.06 6.74
N ARG A 356 3.83 2.18 6.78
CA ARG A 356 2.50 2.28 6.18
C ARG A 356 2.61 2.71 4.71
N HIS A 357 2.75 1.74 3.81
CA HIS A 357 3.01 2.02 2.40
C HIS A 357 1.74 2.49 1.66
N GLU A 358 1.77 3.66 1.04
CA GLU A 358 0.68 4.16 0.17
C GLU A 358 0.75 3.51 -1.23
N GLY A 359 1.94 3.48 -1.83
CA GLY A 359 2.14 3.10 -3.23
C GLY A 359 3.61 2.77 -3.48
N CYS A 360 3.89 2.04 -4.55
CA CYS A 360 5.26 1.67 -4.89
C CYS A 360 5.51 1.80 -6.39
N THR A 361 6.30 2.78 -6.82
CA THR A 361 6.60 2.97 -8.26
C THR A 361 8.07 2.75 -8.54
N PHE A 362 8.39 2.07 -9.63
CA PHE A 362 9.77 2.00 -10.10
C PHE A 362 10.16 3.29 -10.84
N GLY A 363 11.44 3.64 -10.80
CA GLY A 363 12.04 4.77 -11.49
C GLY A 363 12.44 4.44 -12.93
N LYS A 364 13.07 5.40 -13.61
CA LYS A 364 13.56 5.19 -14.98
C LYS A 364 14.55 4.01 -15.04
N LEU A 365 14.25 3.04 -15.89
CA LEU A 365 15.14 1.91 -16.14
C LEU A 365 16.27 2.31 -17.07
N VAL A 366 17.50 1.96 -16.69
CA VAL A 366 18.70 2.16 -17.49
C VAL A 366 19.53 0.88 -17.38
N ALA A 367 19.80 0.22 -18.51
CA ALA A 367 20.59 -1.00 -18.52
C ALA A 367 21.95 -0.78 -17.83
N GLY A 368 22.34 -1.72 -16.97
CA GLY A 368 23.57 -1.60 -16.17
C GLY A 368 23.49 -0.61 -15.00
N LYS A 369 22.30 -0.11 -14.63
CA LYS A 369 22.07 0.70 -13.41
C LYS A 369 21.11 -0.01 -12.45
N PRO A 370 21.13 0.30 -11.15
CA PRO A 370 20.13 -0.19 -10.20
C PRO A 370 18.69 0.07 -10.67
N VAL A 371 17.79 -0.85 -10.37
CA VAL A 371 16.35 -0.59 -10.38
C VAL A 371 16.03 0.20 -9.12
N VAL A 372 15.28 1.28 -9.28
CA VAL A 372 14.91 2.17 -8.18
C VAL A 372 13.42 2.04 -7.92
N PHE A 373 13.01 1.95 -6.65
CA PHE A 373 11.61 1.96 -6.22
C PHE A 373 11.37 3.12 -5.25
N TYR A 374 10.25 3.83 -5.40
CA TYR A 374 9.83 4.91 -4.51
C TYR A 374 8.55 4.53 -3.78
N SER A 375 8.47 4.89 -2.49
CA SER A 375 7.29 4.65 -1.66
C SER A 375 7.11 5.76 -0.63
N GLY A 376 5.87 6.15 -0.37
CA GLY A 376 5.50 7.02 0.75
C GLY A 376 5.14 6.23 2.00
N HIS A 377 5.32 6.83 3.17
CA HIS A 377 4.74 6.40 4.44
C HIS A 377 3.55 7.31 4.75
N ASP A 378 2.32 6.85 4.54
CA ASP A 378 1.13 7.67 4.83
C ASP A 378 0.81 7.64 6.33
N SER A 379 1.39 8.60 7.03
CA SER A 379 1.04 8.99 8.39
C SER A 379 1.64 10.36 8.67
N ARG A 380 1.08 11.06 9.65
CA ARG A 380 1.39 12.47 9.90
C ARG A 380 2.88 12.67 10.17
N PHE A 381 3.48 13.51 9.32
CA PHE A 381 4.89 13.90 9.36
C PHE A 381 5.87 12.75 9.18
N GLU A 382 5.45 11.65 8.55
CA GLU A 382 6.33 10.57 8.13
C GLU A 382 7.08 10.91 6.84
N TYR A 383 7.72 9.92 6.22
CA TYR A 383 8.79 10.13 5.26
C TYR A 383 8.51 9.55 3.87
N LEU A 384 9.29 10.01 2.89
CA LEU A 384 9.39 9.41 1.56
C LEU A 384 10.64 8.54 1.48
N TYR A 385 10.49 7.37 0.89
CA TYR A 385 11.55 6.37 0.78
C TYR A 385 11.88 6.06 -0.68
N LYS A 386 13.15 5.67 -0.89
CA LYS A 386 13.67 5.17 -2.15
C LYS A 386 14.49 3.92 -1.88
N PHE A 387 14.22 2.82 -2.55
CA PHE A 387 15.07 1.64 -2.56
C PHE A 387 15.84 1.56 -3.87
N GLU A 388 17.13 1.25 -3.81
CA GLU A 388 17.96 0.96 -4.99
C GLU A 388 18.47 -0.47 -4.93
N SER A 389 18.18 -1.26 -5.97
CA SER A 389 18.61 -2.66 -6.04
C SER A 389 20.14 -2.79 -6.11
N LYS A 390 20.68 -3.83 -5.48
CA LYS A 390 22.09 -4.18 -5.63
C LYS A 390 22.39 -4.73 -7.04
N ALA A 391 21.47 -5.53 -7.57
CA ALA A 391 21.55 -6.01 -8.95
C ALA A 391 21.37 -4.85 -9.93
N LEU A 392 22.06 -4.92 -11.07
CA LEU A 392 21.93 -3.96 -12.16
C LEU A 392 20.86 -4.44 -13.15
N TRP A 393 20.09 -3.49 -13.68
CA TRP A 393 19.01 -3.76 -14.61
C TRP A 393 19.54 -4.40 -15.90
N ASP A 394 18.99 -5.56 -16.26
CA ASP A 394 19.16 -6.22 -17.54
C ASP A 394 17.87 -6.06 -18.33
N ALA A 395 17.95 -5.52 -19.55
CA ALA A 395 16.77 -5.30 -20.38
C ALA A 395 16.05 -6.62 -20.74
N ASN A 396 16.73 -7.75 -20.71
CA ASN A 396 16.12 -9.06 -20.93
C ASN A 396 15.15 -9.46 -19.81
N ASP A 397 15.31 -8.90 -18.62
CA ASP A 397 14.43 -9.17 -17.48
C ASP A 397 13.08 -8.46 -17.56
N ALA A 398 12.81 -7.68 -18.63
CA ALA A 398 11.48 -7.16 -18.90
C ALA A 398 10.48 -8.26 -19.31
N ASN A 399 10.97 -9.41 -19.79
CA ASN A 399 10.15 -10.54 -20.21
C ASN A 399 10.69 -11.87 -19.65
N PRO A 400 10.70 -12.06 -18.32
CA PRO A 400 11.33 -13.23 -17.73
C PRO A 400 10.42 -14.46 -17.80
N SER A 401 11.02 -15.65 -17.73
CA SER A 401 10.28 -16.90 -17.55
C SER A 401 9.72 -17.08 -16.14
N HIS A 402 10.34 -16.45 -15.13
CA HIS A 402 9.97 -16.58 -13.72
C HIS A 402 9.91 -15.22 -13.03
N ARG A 403 8.73 -14.59 -13.05
CA ARG A 403 8.54 -13.19 -12.62
C ARG A 403 8.92 -12.93 -11.15
N LEU A 404 8.51 -13.81 -10.23
CA LEU A 404 8.87 -13.67 -8.81
C LEU A 404 10.37 -13.85 -8.56
N ALA A 405 11.06 -14.70 -9.33
CA ALA A 405 12.51 -14.85 -9.23
C ALA A 405 13.25 -13.60 -9.74
N THR A 406 12.71 -12.91 -10.77
CA THR A 406 13.18 -11.58 -11.17
C THR A 406 12.94 -10.55 -10.07
N GLY A 407 11.82 -10.64 -9.36
CA GLY A 407 11.58 -9.90 -8.13
C GLY A 407 12.66 -10.17 -7.07
N ASP A 408 13.05 -11.43 -6.85
CA ASP A 408 14.12 -11.78 -5.90
C ASP A 408 15.44 -11.09 -6.27
N LYS A 409 15.81 -11.14 -7.56
CA LYS A 409 17.02 -10.48 -8.09
C LYS A 409 17.06 -8.98 -7.77
N TYR A 410 15.93 -8.29 -7.88
CA TYR A 410 15.88 -6.82 -7.82
C TYR A 410 15.33 -6.23 -6.52
N MET A 411 14.62 -7.00 -5.69
CA MET A 411 13.89 -6.49 -4.53
C MET A 411 14.34 -7.11 -3.19
N ASP A 412 15.22 -8.10 -3.18
CA ASP A 412 15.69 -8.74 -1.94
C ASP A 412 17.03 -8.19 -1.41
N GLU A 413 17.84 -7.58 -2.29
CA GLU A 413 19.12 -6.98 -1.91
C GLU A 413 19.29 -5.60 -2.52
N GLY A 414 19.67 -4.61 -1.70
CA GLY A 414 19.85 -3.23 -2.13
C GLY A 414 20.06 -2.28 -0.95
N THR A 415 19.90 -0.99 -1.20
CA THR A 415 19.96 0.05 -0.16
C THR A 415 18.65 0.81 -0.12
N LEU A 416 18.04 0.86 1.06
CA LEU A 416 16.89 1.73 1.32
C LEU A 416 17.39 3.12 1.73
N TYR A 417 16.73 4.16 1.25
CA TYR A 417 17.03 5.55 1.51
C TYR A 417 15.77 6.27 2.00
N VAL A 418 15.98 7.33 2.79
CA VAL A 418 14.94 8.29 3.19
C VAL A 418 15.24 9.66 2.59
N ALA A 419 14.21 10.39 2.17
CA ALA A 419 14.37 11.74 1.63
C ALA A 419 14.61 12.76 2.74
N ARG A 420 15.51 13.71 2.48
CA ARG A 420 15.60 14.99 3.19
C ARG A 420 15.45 16.13 2.20
N PHE A 421 14.52 17.04 2.47
CA PHE A 421 14.34 18.26 1.69
C PHE A 421 15.04 19.43 2.39
N ASN A 422 15.70 20.28 1.61
CA ASN A 422 16.40 21.45 2.11
C ASN A 422 15.63 22.72 1.69
N GLU A 423 15.73 23.77 2.50
CA GLU A 423 15.02 25.04 2.27
C GLU A 423 15.51 25.79 1.00
N ASP A 424 16.63 25.41 0.40
CA ASP A 424 17.10 25.96 -0.88
C ASP A 424 16.40 25.35 -2.11
N GLY A 425 15.51 24.37 -1.89
CA GLY A 425 14.79 23.63 -2.93
C GLY A 425 15.55 22.40 -3.45
N SER A 426 16.72 22.09 -2.89
CA SER A 426 17.41 20.82 -3.12
C SER A 426 16.90 19.72 -2.18
N GLY A 427 17.29 18.48 -2.46
CA GLY A 427 17.04 17.35 -1.57
C GLY A 427 18.17 16.32 -1.64
N SER A 428 18.23 15.45 -0.65
CA SER A 428 19.22 14.38 -0.55
C SER A 428 18.57 13.07 -0.12
N TRP A 429 19.03 11.96 -0.69
CA TRP A 429 18.69 10.62 -0.24
C TRP A 429 19.70 10.16 0.82
N LEU A 430 19.22 9.90 2.03
CA LEU A 430 20.04 9.44 3.15
C LEU A 430 19.94 7.91 3.27
N PRO A 431 21.06 7.16 3.19
CA PRO A 431 21.01 5.71 3.23
C PRO A 431 20.65 5.20 4.62
N LEU A 432 19.78 4.18 4.66
CA LEU A 432 19.38 3.46 5.86
C LEU A 432 20.20 2.19 5.96
N THR A 433 21.33 2.29 6.65
CA THR A 433 22.28 1.20 6.85
C THR A 433 22.46 0.95 8.33
N LEU A 434 23.00 -0.22 8.67
CA LEU A 434 23.44 -0.52 10.03
C LEU A 434 24.44 0.52 10.56
N SER A 435 25.16 1.26 9.73
CA SER A 435 26.09 2.31 10.18
C SER A 435 25.49 3.71 10.27
N SER A 436 24.22 3.91 9.90
CA SER A 436 23.62 5.24 9.82
C SER A 436 23.49 5.90 11.21
N VAL A 437 23.85 7.18 11.32
CA VAL A 437 23.84 7.91 12.60
C VAL A 437 22.51 8.65 12.77
N THR A 438 21.89 8.52 13.94
CA THR A 438 20.68 9.26 14.32
C THR A 438 21.00 10.72 14.65
N THR A 439 19.99 11.60 14.64
CA THR A 439 20.14 13.01 15.04
C THR A 439 20.59 13.18 16.50
N SER A 440 20.38 12.17 17.35
CA SER A 440 20.88 12.11 18.73
C SER A 440 22.31 11.57 18.88
N GLY A 441 23.03 11.31 17.77
CA GLY A 441 24.44 10.89 17.79
C GLY A 441 24.68 9.40 18.09
N GLY A 442 23.62 8.59 18.22
CA GLY A 442 23.73 7.14 18.33
C GLY A 442 23.99 6.51 16.95
N LEU A 443 24.92 5.56 16.88
CA LEU A 443 25.02 4.64 15.74
C LEU A 443 23.73 3.83 15.66
N TRP A 444 23.23 3.55 14.46
CA TRP A 444 22.10 2.65 14.24
C TRP A 444 22.19 1.36 15.11
N PRO A 445 23.31 0.58 15.18
CA PRO A 445 23.36 -0.75 15.81
C PRO A 445 23.15 -0.75 17.33
N THR A 446 23.50 0.31 18.04
CA THR A 446 23.36 0.36 19.51
C THR A 446 21.91 0.53 19.96
N ILE A 447 20.99 0.70 18.99
CA ILE A 447 19.52 0.80 19.16
C ILE A 447 18.81 -0.39 18.45
N PHE A 448 19.54 -1.30 17.78
CA PHE A 448 19.06 -2.11 16.64
C PHE A 448 18.99 -3.64 16.84
N GLN A 449 18.60 -4.10 18.02
CA GLN A 449 18.04 -5.46 18.11
C GLN A 449 16.63 -5.57 17.54
N ARG A 450 16.06 -4.51 16.95
CA ARG A 450 14.79 -4.49 16.18
C ARG A 450 14.89 -3.34 15.17
N TRP A 451 14.34 -3.51 13.97
CA TRP A 451 14.30 -2.48 12.93
C TRP A 451 13.40 -1.29 13.35
N ARG A 452 13.96 -0.44 14.21
CA ARG A 452 13.29 0.75 14.76
C ARG A 452 13.33 1.87 13.73
N THR A 453 12.16 2.28 13.24
CA THR A 453 11.99 3.53 12.47
C THR A 453 12.22 4.74 13.38
N LEU A 454 13.41 5.34 13.35
CA LEU A 454 13.67 6.64 13.98
C LEU A 454 14.44 7.55 13.01
N PHE A 455 13.73 8.56 12.51
CA PHE A 455 14.24 9.88 12.13
C PHE A 455 13.35 10.90 12.80
#